data_AF-A0A1I7U8N5-F1
#
_entry.id   AF-A0A1I7U8N5-F1
#
_cell.length_a   1.000
_cell.length_b   1.000
_cell.length_c   1.000
_cell.angle_alpha   90.00
_cell.angle_beta   90.00
_cell.angle_gamma   90.00
#
_symmetry.space_group_name_H-M   'P 1'
#
loop_
_entity.id
_entity.type
_entity.pdbx_description
1 polymer ?
#
loop_
_entity_poly.entity_id
_entity_poly.type
_entity_poly.pdbx_seq_one_letter_code
_entity_poly.pdbx_strand_id
1 'polypeptide(L)'
;MQLQQLQKLHFVWNAFALNILTNIGNSLISACSTCTDIYNTGCQGTGIPSATDWCVKEEDVPVTYTLGATEYLYGEETCSSILSCPSGTVSYFLYEGIDLLGNMGGVDPTTAYCAESGSEAGVWYADIDAHPYEITQMTCRPY
;
A
#
# COMPACT_ATOMS: atom_id res chain seq x y z
N MET A 1 -28.37 -54.32 13.27
CA MET A 1 -27.42 -53.46 14.01
C MET A 1 -26.85 -52.44 13.03
N GLN A 2 -27.48 -51.27 12.93
CA GLN A 2 -27.13 -50.14 12.04
C GLN A 2 -27.28 -48.86 12.88
N LEU A 3 -26.18 -48.15 13.14
CA LEU A 3 -25.68 -46.94 12.45
C LEU A 3 -26.24 -45.62 13.04
N GLN A 4 -25.30 -44.92 13.70
CA GLN A 4 -25.03 -43.46 13.67
C GLN A 4 -26.03 -42.47 14.31
N GLN A 5 -25.58 -41.88 15.42
CA GLN A 5 -26.10 -40.66 16.04
C GLN A 5 -25.44 -39.44 15.39
N LEU A 6 -26.20 -38.57 14.72
CA LEU A 6 -25.82 -37.20 14.41
C LEU A 6 -26.88 -36.28 15.03
N GLN A 7 -26.49 -35.57 16.09
CA GLN A 7 -27.36 -34.64 16.80
C GLN A 7 -27.51 -33.32 16.01
N LYS A 8 -28.78 -32.95 15.84
CA LYS A 8 -29.31 -31.75 15.19
C LYS A 8 -28.84 -30.47 15.89
N LEU A 9 -28.24 -29.53 15.14
CA LEU A 9 -28.28 -28.11 15.49
C LEU A 9 -29.32 -27.40 14.61
N HIS A 10 -30.36 -26.88 15.23
CA HIS A 10 -31.34 -26.00 14.60
C HIS A 10 -30.78 -24.57 14.58
N PHE A 11 -30.46 -24.03 13.40
CA PHE A 11 -30.29 -22.59 13.19
C PHE A 11 -31.60 -22.02 12.63
N VAL A 12 -32.24 -21.14 13.41
CA VAL A 12 -33.40 -20.36 12.97
C VAL A 12 -32.91 -19.05 12.34
N TRP A 13 -33.52 -18.72 11.22
CA TRP A 13 -33.20 -17.67 10.26
C TRP A 13 -33.41 -16.25 10.80
N ASN A 14 -32.59 -15.29 10.33
CA ASN A 14 -33.12 -13.97 10.01
C ASN A 14 -32.39 -13.36 8.81
N ALA A 15 -33.17 -12.99 7.79
CA ALA A 15 -32.70 -12.49 6.51
C ALA A 15 -32.55 -10.97 6.55
N PHE A 16 -31.32 -10.48 6.38
CA PHE A 16 -31.04 -9.19 5.77
C PHE A 16 -30.21 -9.47 4.52
N ALA A 17 -30.89 -9.66 3.40
CA ALA A 17 -30.26 -9.65 2.09
C ALA A 17 -30.00 -8.18 1.71
N LEU A 18 -28.75 -7.74 1.79
CA LEU A 18 -28.26 -6.62 0.99
C LEU A 18 -27.28 -7.16 -0.05
N ASN A 19 -27.83 -7.46 -1.22
CA ASN A 19 -27.09 -7.73 -2.45
C ASN A 19 -26.47 -6.43 -2.96
N ILE A 20 -25.14 -6.31 -3.01
CA ILE A 20 -24.45 -5.60 -4.10
C ILE A 20 -23.15 -6.36 -4.44
N LEU A 21 -23.25 -7.14 -5.51
CA LEU A 21 -22.26 -7.40 -6.58
C LEU A 21 -20.78 -7.56 -6.20
N THR A 22 -20.30 -8.78 -6.42
CA THR A 22 -18.91 -9.12 -6.68
C THR A 22 -18.33 -8.34 -7.87
N ASN A 23 -17.24 -7.63 -7.61
CA ASN A 23 -15.98 -7.64 -8.37
C ASN A 23 -16.06 -7.39 -9.89
N ILE A 24 -15.90 -6.11 -10.28
CA ILE A 24 -15.22 -5.73 -11.53
C ILE A 24 -14.44 -4.43 -11.25
N GLY A 25 -13.13 -4.54 -11.05
CA GLY A 25 -12.21 -3.43 -10.81
C GLY A 25 -11.55 -3.55 -9.44
N ASN A 26 -10.44 -4.27 -9.37
CA ASN A 26 -9.66 -4.44 -8.16
C ASN A 26 -8.82 -3.18 -7.84
N SER A 27 -9.47 -2.01 -7.78
CA SER A 27 -8.89 -0.84 -7.10
C SER A 27 -9.28 -0.92 -5.64
N LEU A 28 -8.28 -1.17 -4.81
CA LEU A 28 -8.30 -1.18 -3.37
C LEU A 28 -8.98 0.12 -2.89
N ILE A 29 -10.08 0.01 -2.13
CA ILE A 29 -10.51 1.13 -1.29
C ILE A 29 -9.36 1.32 -0.31
N SER A 30 -8.58 2.39 -0.48
CA SER A 30 -7.56 2.77 0.50
C SER A 30 -8.26 2.87 1.86
N ALA A 31 -7.73 2.19 2.88
CA ALA A 31 -8.27 2.29 4.24
C ALA A 31 -8.10 3.71 4.80
N CYS A 32 -7.33 4.53 4.11
CA CYS A 32 -6.93 5.88 4.43
C CYS A 32 -7.84 6.89 3.72
N SER A 33 -8.21 7.97 4.40
CA SER A 33 -9.24 8.91 3.94
C SER A 33 -8.66 10.25 3.51
N THR A 34 -7.64 10.71 4.23
CA THR A 34 -6.95 11.97 3.99
C THR A 34 -5.71 11.75 3.12
N CYS A 35 -5.01 10.64 3.32
CA CYS A 35 -3.81 10.30 2.57
C CYS A 35 -4.18 9.71 1.21
N THR A 36 -3.74 10.36 0.13
CA THR A 36 -3.88 9.81 -1.22
C THR A 36 -2.88 8.69 -1.45
N ASP A 37 -3.20 7.75 -2.33
CA ASP A 37 -2.24 6.73 -2.77
C ASP A 37 -0.98 7.40 -3.36
N ILE A 38 0.20 6.88 -3.03
CA ILE A 38 1.50 7.51 -3.35
C ILE A 38 2.35 6.70 -4.35
N TYR A 39 1.88 5.52 -4.78
CA TYR A 39 2.55 4.80 -5.85
C TYR A 39 2.35 5.54 -7.19
N ASN A 40 3.38 5.59 -8.02
CA ASN A 40 3.29 6.24 -9.33
C ASN A 40 2.39 5.46 -10.30
N THR A 41 1.20 5.98 -10.54
CA THR A 41 0.26 5.44 -11.54
C THR A 41 0.68 5.70 -12.99
N GLY A 42 1.69 6.56 -13.21
CA GLY A 42 2.29 6.82 -14.52
C GLY A 42 3.23 5.70 -15.01
N CYS A 43 3.52 4.68 -14.21
CA CYS A 43 4.38 3.57 -14.62
C CYS A 43 3.74 2.73 -15.73
N GLN A 44 4.43 2.56 -16.86
CA GLN A 44 3.92 1.84 -18.03
C GLN A 44 4.53 0.43 -18.19
N GLY A 45 5.49 0.07 -17.35
CA GLY A 45 6.17 -1.23 -17.35
C GLY A 45 7.64 -1.14 -17.78
N THR A 46 8.40 -2.19 -17.44
CA THR A 46 9.83 -2.25 -17.72
C THR A 46 10.10 -2.62 -19.18
N GLY A 47 10.83 -1.80 -19.95
CA GLY A 47 11.40 -2.21 -21.25
C GLY A 47 10.85 -1.57 -22.54
N ILE A 48 10.29 -0.36 -22.51
CA ILE A 48 9.87 0.41 -23.71
C ILE A 48 10.50 1.83 -23.62
N PRO A 49 11.00 2.45 -24.71
CA PRO A 49 12.16 3.33 -24.64
C PRO A 49 11.78 4.70 -24.09
N SER A 50 11.82 4.86 -22.79
CA SER A 50 11.51 6.11 -22.13
C SER A 50 12.31 6.20 -20.83
N ALA A 51 13.07 7.27 -20.69
CA ALA A 51 13.80 7.59 -19.46
C ALA A 51 12.86 7.97 -18.29
N THR A 52 11.55 8.04 -18.54
CA THR A 52 10.51 8.38 -17.55
C THR A 52 9.46 7.30 -17.34
N ASP A 53 9.28 6.35 -18.27
CA ASP A 53 8.27 5.28 -18.18
C ASP A 53 8.87 3.90 -17.85
N TRP A 54 10.04 3.85 -17.20
CA TRP A 54 10.81 2.63 -16.94
C TRP A 54 10.50 1.95 -15.59
N CYS A 55 9.44 2.36 -14.91
CA CYS A 55 9.04 1.80 -13.62
C CYS A 55 8.01 0.68 -13.75
N VAL A 56 7.99 -0.21 -12.75
CA VAL A 56 7.03 -1.31 -12.64
C VAL A 56 5.64 -0.73 -12.44
N LYS A 57 4.64 -1.30 -13.13
CA LYS A 57 3.26 -0.85 -12.99
C LYS A 57 2.74 -1.16 -11.59
N GLU A 58 1.80 -0.36 -11.13
CA GLU A 58 1.14 -0.58 -9.84
C GLU A 58 0.46 -1.95 -9.75
N GLU A 59 -0.13 -2.44 -10.85
CA GLU A 59 -0.75 -3.78 -10.89
C GLU A 59 0.23 -4.93 -10.57
N ASP A 60 1.53 -4.69 -10.79
CA ASP A 60 2.62 -5.65 -10.55
C ASP A 60 3.36 -5.37 -9.21
N VAL A 61 3.02 -4.28 -8.52
CA VAL A 61 3.54 -3.93 -7.18
C VAL A 61 2.37 -3.87 -6.20
N PRO A 62 2.14 -4.91 -5.40
CA PRO A 62 0.99 -4.97 -4.50
C PRO A 62 1.18 -4.03 -3.30
N VAL A 63 0.99 -2.73 -3.53
CA VAL A 63 0.98 -1.69 -2.50
C VAL A 63 -0.32 -1.79 -1.72
N THR A 64 -0.19 -1.87 -0.41
CA THR A 64 -1.34 -1.88 0.50
C THR A 64 -1.23 -0.71 1.47
N TYR A 65 -2.38 -0.13 1.78
CA TYR A 65 -2.50 0.98 2.73
C TYR A 65 -3.26 0.50 3.96
N THR A 66 -2.65 0.66 5.12
CA THR A 66 -3.20 0.23 6.41
C THR A 66 -3.35 1.43 7.32
N LEU A 67 -4.57 1.63 7.80
CA LEU A 67 -4.90 2.62 8.81
C LEU A 67 -4.59 2.08 10.21
N GLY A 68 -3.83 2.83 11.00
CA GLY A 68 -3.53 2.45 12.38
C GLY A 68 -2.77 3.53 13.13
N ALA A 69 -2.68 3.38 14.45
CA ALA A 69 -1.82 4.23 15.25
C ALA A 69 -0.35 3.77 15.07
N THR A 70 0.56 4.72 14.88
CA THR A 70 2.01 4.44 14.86
C THR A 70 2.71 5.15 16.01
N GLU A 71 3.79 4.55 16.52
CA GLU A 71 4.67 5.20 17.51
C GLU A 71 5.41 6.40 16.91
N TYR A 72 5.61 6.44 15.59
CA TYR A 72 6.28 7.53 14.89
C TYR A 72 5.52 8.87 14.95
N LEU A 73 4.20 8.84 15.10
CA LEU A 73 3.33 10.02 15.14
C LEU A 73 2.55 10.10 16.46
N TYR A 74 3.13 9.58 17.56
CA TYR A 74 2.58 9.70 18.91
C TYR A 74 1.13 9.24 19.07
N GLY A 75 0.72 8.20 18.34
CA GLY A 75 -0.62 7.61 18.46
C GLY A 75 -1.71 8.33 17.66
N GLU A 76 -1.35 9.29 16.80
CA GLU A 76 -2.27 9.80 15.79
C GLU A 76 -2.63 8.70 14.78
N GLU A 77 -3.87 8.74 14.30
CA GLU A 77 -4.32 7.84 13.25
C GLU A 77 -3.49 8.11 11.98
N THR A 78 -2.83 7.06 11.50
CA THR A 78 -1.80 7.14 10.48
C THR A 78 -2.08 6.12 9.40
N CYS A 79 -2.06 6.58 8.16
CA CYS A 79 -1.98 5.71 7.01
C CYS A 79 -0.55 5.22 6.86
N SER A 80 -0.36 3.92 6.66
CA SER A 80 0.97 3.34 6.44
C SER A 80 0.97 2.39 5.25
N SER A 81 2.12 2.31 4.58
CA SER A 81 2.38 1.37 3.52
C SER A 81 3.81 0.85 3.62
N ILE A 82 4.04 -0.37 3.15
CA ILE A 82 5.39 -0.95 3.04
C ILE A 82 5.64 -1.23 1.58
N LEU A 83 6.55 -0.48 0.96
CA LEU A 83 6.95 -0.72 -0.41
C LEU A 83 8.02 -1.83 -0.45
N SER A 84 7.66 -2.96 -1.04
CA SER A 84 8.59 -4.05 -1.36
C SER A 84 8.59 -4.26 -2.87
N CYS A 85 9.74 -4.02 -3.52
CA CYS A 85 9.82 -4.12 -4.96
C CYS A 85 10.05 -5.56 -5.45
N PRO A 86 9.49 -5.95 -6.61
CA PRO A 86 9.76 -7.25 -7.22
C PRO A 86 11.25 -7.46 -7.52
N SER A 87 11.67 -8.72 -7.57
CA SER A 87 13.04 -9.10 -7.89
C SER A 87 13.55 -8.45 -9.18
N GLY A 88 14.77 -7.91 -9.16
CA GLY A 88 15.39 -7.20 -10.28
C GLY A 88 15.04 -5.71 -10.34
N THR A 89 14.27 -5.21 -9.38
CA THR A 89 13.95 -3.78 -9.23
C THR A 89 14.24 -3.31 -7.81
N VAL A 90 14.44 -2.01 -7.65
CA VAL A 90 14.67 -1.35 -6.36
C VAL A 90 13.68 -0.19 -6.18
N SER A 91 13.41 0.16 -4.92
CA SER A 91 12.52 1.26 -4.58
C SER A 91 13.20 2.61 -4.73
N TYR A 92 12.48 3.54 -5.37
CA TYR A 92 12.81 4.95 -5.50
C TYR A 92 11.67 5.81 -4.98
N PHE A 93 12.01 6.87 -4.26
CA PHE A 93 11.11 7.83 -3.65
C PHE A 93 11.42 9.23 -4.16
N LEU A 94 10.40 9.99 -4.55
CA LEU A 94 10.56 11.35 -5.03
C LEU A 94 10.52 12.34 -3.86
N TYR A 95 11.68 12.87 -3.50
CA TYR A 95 11.88 13.87 -2.46
C TYR A 95 12.39 15.17 -3.09
N GLU A 96 11.65 16.26 -2.93
CA GLU A 96 12.00 17.59 -3.49
C GLU A 96 12.35 17.57 -5.00
N GLY A 97 11.73 16.68 -5.78
CA GLY A 97 11.98 16.51 -7.21
C GLY A 97 13.24 15.70 -7.56
N ILE A 98 13.88 15.07 -6.56
CA ILE A 98 15.04 14.20 -6.72
C ILE A 98 14.65 12.77 -6.28
N ASP A 99 15.15 11.78 -7.01
CA ASP A 99 14.97 10.38 -6.64
C ASP A 99 15.93 9.97 -5.52
N LEU A 100 15.36 9.45 -4.43
CA LEU A 100 16.08 8.80 -3.34
C LEU A 100 15.88 7.29 -3.41
N LEU A 101 16.94 6.52 -3.20
CA LEU A 101 16.83 5.08 -3.01
C LEU A 101 16.22 4.80 -1.64
N GLY A 102 15.39 3.75 -1.57
CA GLY A 102 14.89 3.24 -0.29
C GLY A 102 15.96 2.57 0.57
N ASN A 103 15.50 1.89 1.63
CA ASN A 103 16.36 1.17 2.56
C ASN A 103 17.29 0.16 1.85
N MET A 104 18.54 0.10 2.31
CA MET A 104 19.59 -0.76 1.71
C MET A 104 19.74 -0.57 0.20
N GLY A 105 19.71 0.68 -0.28
CA GLY A 105 19.79 0.99 -1.71
C GLY A 105 18.54 0.56 -2.48
N GLY A 106 17.39 0.61 -1.82
CA GLY A 106 16.07 0.28 -2.34
C GLY A 106 15.75 -1.21 -2.43
N VAL A 107 16.65 -2.09 -1.97
CA VAL A 107 16.46 -3.55 -1.97
C VAL A 107 15.56 -4.00 -0.82
N ASP A 108 15.68 -3.37 0.34
CA ASP A 108 14.88 -3.74 1.50
C ASP A 108 13.52 -3.02 1.48
N PRO A 109 12.48 -3.63 2.07
CA PRO A 109 11.20 -2.98 2.25
C PRO A 109 11.34 -1.62 2.94
N THR A 110 10.69 -0.61 2.39
CA THR A 110 10.72 0.74 2.94
C THR A 110 9.32 1.14 3.39
N THR A 111 9.21 1.55 4.64
CA THR A 111 7.93 1.99 5.21
C THR A 111 7.68 3.43 4.81
N ALA A 112 6.47 3.70 4.32
CA ALA A 112 5.95 5.04 4.14
C ALA A 112 4.75 5.24 5.08
N TYR A 113 4.58 6.45 5.59
CA TYR A 113 3.48 6.79 6.47
C TYR A 113 2.97 8.21 6.21
N CYS A 114 1.70 8.45 6.47
CA CYS A 114 1.02 9.72 6.29
C CYS A 114 0.00 9.93 7.39
N ALA A 115 0.01 11.12 8.00
CA ALA A 115 -0.94 11.45 9.05
C ALA A 115 -2.34 11.66 8.47
N GLU A 116 -3.37 11.09 9.11
CA GLU A 116 -4.77 11.30 8.69
C GLU A 116 -5.36 12.60 9.26
N SER A 117 -4.69 13.21 10.23
CA SER A 117 -5.13 14.42 10.92
C SER A 117 -3.94 15.25 11.39
N GLY A 118 -4.19 16.41 12.01
CA GLY A 118 -3.13 17.30 12.50
C GLY A 118 -2.61 18.28 11.44
N SER A 119 -1.48 18.93 11.73
CA SER A 119 -0.87 19.92 10.82
C SER A 119 -0.19 19.29 9.61
N GLU A 120 0.18 18.02 9.72
CA GLU A 120 0.86 17.24 8.68
C GLU A 120 -0.11 16.29 7.94
N ALA A 121 -1.42 16.52 8.09
CA ALA A 121 -2.44 15.66 7.50
C ALA A 121 -2.30 15.60 5.97
N GLY A 122 -2.24 14.39 5.42
CA GLY A 122 -2.10 14.16 3.98
C GLY A 122 -0.66 14.23 3.45
N VAL A 123 0.33 14.48 4.31
CA VAL A 123 1.75 14.50 3.94
C VAL A 123 2.35 13.13 4.15
N TRP A 124 3.02 12.61 3.12
CA TRP A 124 3.70 11.32 3.18
C TRP A 124 5.17 11.46 3.51
N TYR A 125 5.65 10.55 4.34
CA TYR A 125 7.05 10.40 4.70
C TYR A 125 7.51 8.96 4.44
N ALA A 126 8.71 8.78 3.89
CA ALA A 126 9.39 7.49 3.85
C ALA A 126 10.43 7.42 4.97
N ASP A 127 10.48 6.29 5.68
CA ASP A 127 11.54 5.97 6.64
C ASP A 127 12.71 5.30 5.92
N ILE A 128 13.72 6.09 5.59
CA ILE A 128 14.94 5.65 4.89
C ILE A 128 16.12 5.80 5.84
N ASP A 129 16.80 4.70 6.14
CA ASP A 129 17.93 4.64 7.07
C ASP A 129 17.61 5.27 8.45
N ALA A 130 16.41 5.02 8.97
CA ALA A 130 15.88 5.58 10.22
C ALA A 130 15.66 7.11 10.21
N HIS A 131 15.50 7.70 9.03
CA HIS A 131 15.22 9.12 8.85
C HIS A 131 13.95 9.34 8.03
N PRO A 132 13.07 10.27 8.45
CA PRO A 132 11.87 10.60 7.72
C PRO A 132 12.18 11.57 6.56
N TYR A 133 11.77 11.22 5.35
CA TYR A 133 11.85 12.09 4.17
C TYR A 133 10.46 12.35 3.62
N GLU A 134 10.09 13.62 3.45
CA GLU A 134 8.81 14.00 2.83
C GLU A 134 8.79 13.61 1.35
N ILE A 135 7.92 12.69 0.98
CA ILE A 135 7.87 12.14 -0.36
C ILE A 135 6.56 12.52 -1.04
N THR A 136 6.61 12.64 -2.36
CA THR A 136 5.42 12.88 -3.19
C THR A 136 5.06 11.68 -4.06
N GLN A 137 5.96 10.71 -4.17
CA GLN A 137 5.80 9.57 -5.05
C GLN A 137 6.73 8.43 -4.65
N MET A 138 6.29 7.20 -4.87
CA MET A 138 7.12 6.00 -4.78
C MET A 138 7.02 5.14 -6.06
N THR A 139 8.12 4.48 -6.42
CA THR A 139 8.24 3.67 -7.64
C THR A 139 9.16 2.48 -7.42
N CYS A 140 8.88 1.36 -8.09
CA CYS A 140 9.88 0.30 -8.28
C CYS A 140 10.49 0.42 -9.67
N ARG A 141 11.82 0.38 -9.78
CA ARG A 141 12.51 0.51 -11.06
C ARG A 141 13.70 -0.45 -11.19
N PRO A 142 14.02 -0.94 -12.40
CA PRO A 142 15.21 -1.78 -12.64
C PRO A 142 16.49 -1.19 -12.03
N TYR A 143 17.30 -2.06 -11.42
CA TYR A 143 18.63 -1.74 -10.89
C TYR A 143 19.70 -1.85 -11.97
#